data_AF-A0A3B7QZL2-F1
#
_entry.id   AF-A0A3B7QZL2-F1
#
_cell.length_a   1.000
_cell.length_b   1.000
_cell.length_c   1.000
_cell.angle_alpha   90.00
_cell.angle_beta   90.00
_cell.angle_gamma   90.00
#
_symmetry.space_group_name_H-M   'P 1'
#
loop_
_entity.id
_entity.type
_entity.pdbx_description
1 polymer ?
#
loop_
_entity_poly.entity_id
_entity_poly.type
_entity_poly.pdbx_seq_one_letter_code
_entity_poly.pdbx_strand_id
1 'polypeptide(L)'
;MLFVLPLLGAVLFAGCCGSVACDCQNYRTDALIFQFSADSVSGRGFRASELANIALVRYNTIYPEDSANVQKTDTVRLTRTRATAFAPVVIDNTEPFAQRFGRKLGSPNPRESHRYAILLTGAQRNSPVRKRYFIGGLTLRGKVEADGCCTCYENIEKSFYLNNTFVEATTGAGAPPAVTTLVR
;
A
#
# COMPACT_ATOMS: atom_id res chain seq x y z
N MET A 1 0.04 -67.55 6.68
CA MET A 1 1.04 -66.49 6.96
C MET A 1 0.80 -65.39 5.94
N LEU A 2 -0.19 -64.51 6.07
CA LEU A 2 -0.37 -63.36 6.99
C LEU A 2 0.77 -62.29 6.92
N PHE A 3 0.40 -61.15 6.31
CA PHE A 3 0.92 -59.76 6.31
C PHE A 3 2.34 -59.49 5.73
N VAL A 4 2.51 -58.76 4.62
CA VAL A 4 2.12 -57.37 4.25
C VAL A 4 2.73 -56.34 5.20
N LEU A 5 3.91 -55.81 4.85
CA LEU A 5 4.42 -54.50 5.28
C LEU A 5 5.61 -54.10 4.38
N PRO A 6 5.40 -53.25 3.36
CA PRO A 6 6.09 -51.97 3.37
C PRO A 6 5.17 -50.89 2.79
N LEU A 7 4.36 -50.26 3.65
CA LEU A 7 3.50 -49.16 3.23
C LEU A 7 3.38 -48.10 4.34
N LEU A 8 4.52 -47.75 4.94
CA LEU A 8 4.61 -46.81 6.06
C LEU A 8 5.48 -45.57 5.76
N GLY A 9 5.79 -45.31 4.49
CA GLY A 9 6.71 -44.23 4.09
C GLY A 9 6.07 -42.97 3.48
N ALA A 10 4.74 -42.89 3.32
CA ALA A 10 4.12 -41.86 2.48
C ALA A 10 3.07 -40.96 3.16
N VAL A 11 3.01 -40.91 4.50
CA VAL A 11 1.92 -40.18 5.20
C VAL A 11 2.34 -38.80 5.73
N LEU A 12 3.62 -38.41 5.66
CA LEU A 12 4.08 -37.14 6.26
C LEU A 12 3.85 -35.87 5.41
N PHE A 13 3.28 -35.96 4.20
CA PHE A 13 3.00 -34.78 3.36
C PHE A 13 1.51 -34.52 3.06
N ALA A 14 0.59 -35.31 3.62
CA ALA A 14 -0.85 -35.16 3.36
C ALA A 14 -1.58 -34.15 4.29
N GLY A 15 -0.84 -33.40 5.13
CA GLY A 15 -1.42 -32.61 6.22
C GLY A 15 -2.01 -31.24 5.85
N CYS A 16 -1.79 -30.71 4.65
CA CYS A 16 -2.10 -29.29 4.36
C CYS A 16 -3.01 -29.05 3.14
N CYS A 17 -3.52 -30.09 2.49
CA CYS A 17 -4.40 -29.94 1.31
C CYS A 17 -5.90 -30.05 1.62
N GLY A 18 -6.29 -30.12 2.89
CA GLY A 18 -7.69 -30.28 3.29
C GLY A 18 -8.09 -29.37 4.44
N SER A 19 -8.78 -28.27 4.14
CA SER A 19 -9.64 -27.53 5.07
C SER A 19 -9.02 -26.58 6.12
N VAL A 20 -7.72 -26.26 6.10
CA VAL A 20 -7.28 -25.04 6.80
C VAL A 20 -7.49 -23.86 5.87
N ALA A 21 -8.56 -23.10 6.10
CA ALA A 21 -8.64 -21.76 5.53
C ALA A 21 -7.48 -20.98 6.15
N CYS A 22 -6.41 -20.80 5.38
CA CYS A 22 -5.34 -19.89 5.77
C CYS A 22 -5.98 -18.51 5.85
N ASP A 23 -6.34 -18.09 7.06
CA ASP A 23 -6.82 -16.74 7.31
C ASP A 23 -5.62 -15.78 7.33
N CYS A 24 -4.88 -15.75 6.22
CA CYS A 24 -3.93 -14.69 5.98
C CYS A 24 -4.79 -13.44 5.71
N GLN A 25 -5.16 -12.70 6.76
CA GLN A 25 -5.98 -11.48 6.73
C GLN A 25 -5.27 -10.28 6.06
N ASN A 26 -4.56 -10.54 4.95
CA ASN A 26 -3.44 -9.75 4.46
C ASN A 26 -3.67 -9.22 3.04
N TYR A 27 -4.92 -8.98 2.66
CA TYR A 27 -5.21 -8.17 1.48
C TYR A 27 -4.78 -6.72 1.80
N ARG A 28 -3.67 -6.28 1.19
CA ARG A 28 -3.08 -4.92 1.33
C ARG A 28 -2.21 -4.65 2.57
N THR A 29 -1.54 -5.67 3.10
CA THR A 29 -0.65 -5.54 4.27
C THR A 29 0.45 -4.48 4.09
N ASP A 30 1.02 -4.38 2.89
CA ASP A 30 2.01 -3.35 2.55
C ASP A 30 1.40 -2.01 2.09
N ALA A 31 0.10 -1.97 1.78
CA ALA A 31 -0.48 -0.79 1.15
C ALA A 31 -0.56 0.40 2.11
N LEU A 32 -0.47 1.58 1.50
CA LEU A 32 -0.83 2.86 2.08
C LEU A 32 -2.26 3.20 1.68
N ILE A 33 -3.13 3.35 2.67
CA ILE A 33 -4.55 3.69 2.47
C ILE A 33 -4.79 5.09 3.01
N PHE A 34 -5.28 5.98 2.14
CA PHE A 34 -5.57 7.37 2.47
C PHE A 34 -7.04 7.66 2.32
N GLN A 35 -7.66 8.16 3.38
CA GLN A 35 -9.07 8.54 3.42
C GLN A 35 -9.20 10.05 3.51
N PHE A 36 -9.97 10.68 2.62
CA PHE A 36 -10.24 12.11 2.75
C PHE A 36 -11.29 12.35 3.83
N SER A 37 -11.03 13.31 4.71
CA SER A 37 -12.00 13.74 5.71
C SER A 37 -13.21 14.38 5.03
N ALA A 38 -14.41 13.96 5.44
CA ALA A 38 -15.68 14.59 5.08
C ALA A 38 -16.18 15.55 6.17
N ASP A 39 -15.37 15.82 7.19
CA ASP A 39 -15.76 16.63 8.35
C ASP A 39 -16.05 18.08 7.95
N SER A 40 -17.32 18.40 7.82
CA SER A 40 -17.81 19.74 7.53
C SER A 40 -17.89 20.63 8.77
N VAL A 41 -17.80 20.08 9.98
CA VAL A 41 -17.97 20.81 11.24
C VAL A 41 -16.69 21.54 11.62
N SER A 42 -15.53 20.89 11.49
CA SER A 42 -14.23 21.53 11.77
C SER A 42 -13.71 22.41 10.64
N GLY A 43 -14.37 22.41 9.48
CA GLY A 43 -13.90 23.09 8.27
C GLY A 43 -12.67 22.45 7.60
N ARG A 44 -12.18 21.32 8.13
CA ARG A 44 -11.00 20.58 7.64
C ARG A 44 -11.35 19.49 6.63
N GLY A 45 -12.64 19.24 6.40
CA GLY A 45 -13.13 18.27 5.41
C GLY A 45 -13.12 18.79 3.98
N PHE A 46 -13.22 17.85 3.05
CA PHE A 46 -13.29 18.08 1.61
C PHE A 46 -14.73 18.09 1.10
N ARG A 47 -14.96 18.79 0.00
CA ARG A 47 -16.18 18.62 -0.82
C ARG A 47 -15.94 17.57 -1.90
N ALA A 48 -16.99 16.85 -2.28
CA ALA A 48 -16.91 15.83 -3.34
C ALA A 48 -16.36 16.37 -4.68
N SER A 49 -16.67 17.63 -5.03
CA SER A 49 -16.16 18.27 -6.24
C SER A 49 -14.65 18.56 -6.23
N GLU A 50 -14.02 18.60 -5.05
CA GLU A 50 -12.58 18.78 -4.90
C GLU A 50 -11.82 17.47 -5.08
N LEU A 51 -12.49 16.35 -4.86
CA LEU A 51 -11.96 14.99 -4.96
C LEU A 51 -12.33 14.31 -6.29
N ALA A 52 -12.97 15.04 -7.21
CA ALA A 52 -13.43 14.50 -8.50
C ALA A 52 -12.28 14.06 -9.40
N ASN A 53 -11.14 14.77 -9.37
CA ASN A 53 -9.91 14.37 -10.05
C ASN A 53 -8.72 14.46 -9.10
N ILE A 54 -8.06 13.32 -8.92
CA ILE A 54 -6.86 13.16 -8.11
C ILE A 54 -5.76 12.65 -9.02
N ALA A 55 -4.59 13.28 -8.98
CA ALA A 55 -3.40 12.74 -9.62
C ALA A 55 -2.46 12.17 -8.57
N LEU A 56 -2.09 10.90 -8.74
CA LEU A 56 -1.10 10.19 -7.96
C LEU A 56 0.20 10.22 -8.74
N VAL A 57 1.26 10.68 -8.10
CA VAL A 57 2.57 10.85 -8.73
C VAL A 57 3.57 9.97 -7.98
N ARG A 58 4.33 9.12 -8.69
CA ARG A 58 5.47 8.38 -8.15
C ARG A 58 6.76 8.97 -8.71
N TYR A 59 7.59 9.51 -7.82
CA TYR A 59 8.92 9.99 -8.16
C TYR A 59 9.89 8.81 -8.13
N ASN A 60 10.48 8.53 -9.30
CA ASN A 60 11.37 7.39 -9.49
C ASN A 60 12.84 7.70 -9.16
N THR A 61 13.18 8.98 -8.95
CA THR A 61 14.48 9.42 -8.42
C THR A 61 14.51 9.23 -6.91
N ILE A 62 15.38 8.33 -6.45
CA ILE A 62 15.54 7.97 -5.03
C ILE A 62 16.65 8.81 -4.40
N TYR A 63 17.75 9.03 -5.14
CA TYR A 63 18.88 9.86 -4.74
C TYR A 63 19.07 11.05 -5.69
N PRO A 64 19.46 12.24 -5.19
CA PRO A 64 19.84 13.37 -6.04
C PRO A 64 21.02 13.05 -6.97
N GLU A 65 21.88 12.12 -6.55
CA GLU A 65 23.13 11.74 -7.21
C GLU A 65 22.92 10.73 -8.35
N ASP A 66 21.75 10.09 -8.40
CA ASP A 66 21.34 9.10 -9.42
C ASP A 66 20.97 9.76 -10.78
N SER A 67 21.62 10.87 -11.08
CA SER A 67 21.40 11.75 -12.24
C SER A 67 21.67 11.07 -13.59
N ALA A 68 22.41 9.96 -13.61
CA ALA A 68 22.70 9.20 -14.82
C ALA A 68 21.46 8.51 -15.41
N ASN A 69 20.40 8.33 -14.63
CA ASN A 69 19.11 7.83 -15.10
C ASN A 69 18.00 8.70 -14.50
N VAL A 70 17.69 9.83 -15.13
CA VAL A 70 16.49 10.63 -14.82
C VAL A 70 15.27 9.77 -15.11
N GLN A 71 14.88 8.94 -14.13
CA GLN A 71 13.75 8.05 -14.28
C GLN A 71 12.49 8.89 -14.33
N LYS A 72 11.78 8.80 -15.47
CA LYS A 72 10.55 9.53 -15.71
C LYS A 72 9.56 9.27 -14.57
N THR A 73 9.06 10.33 -13.96
CA THR A 73 7.99 10.29 -12.96
C THR A 73 6.76 9.62 -13.55
N ASP A 74 6.17 8.68 -12.82
CA ASP A 74 4.92 8.04 -13.22
C ASP A 74 3.74 8.82 -12.63
N THR A 75 2.66 8.96 -13.39
CA THR A 75 1.44 9.63 -12.92
C THR A 75 0.22 8.81 -13.29
N VAL A 76 -0.60 8.50 -12.29
CA VAL A 76 -1.93 7.90 -12.46
C VAL A 76 -2.97 8.93 -12.08
N ARG A 77 -4.06 8.99 -12.84
CA ARG A 77 -5.19 9.89 -12.55
C ARG A 77 -6.40 9.07 -12.15
N LEU A 78 -6.98 9.41 -11.01
CA LEU A 78 -8.23 8.87 -10.53
C LEU A 78 -9.32 9.90 -10.82
N THR A 79 -10.25 9.55 -11.70
CA THR A 79 -11.47 10.32 -11.93
C THR A 79 -12.62 9.64 -11.21
N ARG A 80 -13.29 10.39 -10.33
CA ARG A 80 -14.31 9.88 -9.40
C ARG A 80 -15.65 10.53 -9.66
N THR A 81 -16.71 9.77 -9.44
CA THR A 81 -18.07 10.32 -9.41
C THR A 81 -18.34 10.93 -8.04
N ARG A 82 -19.46 11.63 -7.87
CA ARG A 82 -19.87 12.11 -6.54
C ARG A 82 -20.03 10.98 -5.53
N ALA A 83 -20.52 9.81 -5.97
CA ALA A 83 -20.73 8.65 -5.11
C ALA A 83 -19.42 8.02 -4.61
N THR A 84 -18.34 8.10 -5.41
CA THR A 84 -17.02 7.52 -5.06
C THR A 84 -15.97 8.57 -4.68
N ALA A 85 -16.36 9.83 -4.52
CA ALA A 85 -15.44 10.93 -4.26
C ALA A 85 -14.56 10.68 -3.02
N PHE A 86 -15.16 10.13 -1.96
CA PHE A 86 -14.51 9.78 -0.71
C PHE A 86 -14.03 8.32 -0.65
N ALA A 87 -14.01 7.58 -1.76
CA ALA A 87 -13.36 6.28 -1.76
C ALA A 87 -11.88 6.44 -1.38
N PRO A 88 -11.28 5.52 -0.62
CA PRO A 88 -9.89 5.64 -0.23
C PRO A 88 -8.97 5.66 -1.46
N VAL A 89 -7.87 6.39 -1.36
CA VAL A 89 -6.74 6.26 -2.29
C VAL A 89 -5.86 5.15 -1.74
N VAL A 90 -5.55 4.16 -2.57
CA VAL A 90 -4.64 3.08 -2.19
C VAL A 90 -3.38 3.16 -3.05
N ILE A 91 -2.22 3.05 -2.41
CA ILE A 91 -0.92 2.91 -3.05
C ILE A 91 -0.27 1.66 -2.47
N ASP A 92 0.05 0.70 -3.32
CA ASP A 92 0.56 -0.64 -3.00
C ASP A 92 1.69 -0.99 -3.98
N ASN A 93 2.31 -2.17 -3.80
CA ASN A 93 3.38 -2.69 -4.65
C ASN A 93 2.94 -2.89 -6.12
N THR A 94 1.65 -3.14 -6.35
CA THR A 94 1.10 -3.49 -7.67
C THR A 94 0.06 -2.50 -8.19
N GLU A 95 -0.38 -1.54 -7.38
CA GLU A 95 -1.35 -0.53 -7.78
C GLU A 95 -1.15 0.80 -7.04
N PRO A 96 -1.52 1.95 -7.62
CA PRO A 96 -1.98 2.10 -9.00
C PRO A 96 -0.84 2.00 -10.01
N PHE A 97 0.40 1.95 -9.53
CA PHE A 97 1.59 1.88 -10.36
C PHE A 97 2.05 0.44 -10.50
N ALA A 98 2.33 0.03 -11.73
CA ALA A 98 3.02 -1.22 -11.96
C ALA A 98 4.41 -1.20 -11.28
N GLN A 99 4.82 -2.36 -10.77
CA GLN A 99 6.15 -2.56 -10.23
C GLN A 99 7.19 -2.32 -11.34
N ARG A 100 8.22 -1.52 -11.05
CA ARG A 100 9.32 -1.27 -11.98
C ARG A 100 10.64 -1.72 -11.36
N PHE A 101 11.46 -2.40 -12.15
CA PHE A 101 12.80 -2.84 -11.74
C PHE A 101 12.82 -3.66 -10.44
N GLY A 102 11.75 -4.43 -10.19
CA GLY A 102 11.62 -5.24 -8.96
C GLY A 102 11.49 -4.43 -7.67
N ARG A 103 11.41 -3.10 -7.73
CA ARG A 103 11.33 -2.24 -6.54
C ARG A 103 9.93 -2.29 -5.93
N LYS A 104 9.89 -2.48 -4.62
CA LYS A 104 8.66 -2.45 -3.82
C LYS A 104 8.26 -1.02 -3.48
N LEU A 105 7.05 -0.86 -2.96
CA LEU A 105 6.48 0.39 -2.48
C LEU A 105 7.43 1.11 -1.51
N GLY A 106 7.99 0.37 -0.56
CA GLY A 106 8.95 0.82 0.46
C GLY A 106 10.11 -0.16 0.66
N SER A 107 11.04 0.20 1.56
CA SER A 107 12.27 -0.55 1.85
C SER A 107 12.58 -0.49 3.35
N PRO A 108 13.31 -1.46 3.94
CA PRO A 108 13.85 -1.31 5.30
C PRO A 108 14.73 -0.07 5.46
N ASN A 109 15.35 0.42 4.37
CA ASN A 109 16.01 1.71 4.34
C ASN A 109 15.06 2.76 3.73
N PRO A 110 14.50 3.71 4.51
CA PRO A 110 13.53 4.68 3.99
C PRO A 110 14.11 5.58 2.90
N ARG A 111 15.44 5.73 2.83
CA ARG A 111 16.11 6.49 1.76
C ARG A 111 16.04 5.79 0.41
N GLU A 112 15.82 4.48 0.38
CA GLU A 112 15.70 3.64 -0.82
C GLU A 112 14.25 3.45 -1.28
N SER A 113 13.30 4.09 -0.61
CA SER A 113 11.88 4.02 -0.97
C SER A 113 11.53 5.03 -2.07
N HIS A 114 10.49 4.70 -2.84
CA HIS A 114 9.87 5.67 -3.74
C HIS A 114 9.22 6.81 -2.96
N ARG A 115 9.19 8.00 -3.56
CA ARG A 115 8.41 9.13 -3.05
C ARG A 115 7.13 9.29 -3.86
N TYR A 116 6.06 9.69 -3.19
CA TYR A 116 4.76 9.86 -3.82
C TYR A 116 4.18 11.25 -3.55
N ALA A 117 3.30 11.69 -4.43
CA ALA A 117 2.42 12.80 -4.14
C ALA A 117 0.97 12.52 -4.54
N ILE A 118 0.04 12.94 -3.67
CA ILE A 118 -1.39 12.99 -3.96
C ILE A 118 -1.73 14.44 -4.27
N LEU A 119 -2.15 14.70 -5.51
CA LEU A 119 -2.49 16.03 -6.02
C LEU A 119 -3.99 16.14 -6.22
N LEU A 120 -4.61 17.13 -5.60
CA LEU A 120 -6.01 17.47 -5.85
C LEU A 120 -6.09 18.51 -6.97
N THR A 121 -6.54 18.11 -8.15
CA THR A 121 -6.69 19.01 -9.30
C THR A 121 -8.11 19.60 -9.39
N GLY A 122 -9.10 19.04 -8.69
CA GLY A 122 -10.47 19.55 -8.66
C GLY A 122 -11.35 19.00 -9.78
N ALA A 123 -12.37 19.75 -10.21
CA ALA A 123 -13.44 19.23 -11.08
C ALA A 123 -13.03 19.02 -12.56
N GLN A 124 -12.07 19.79 -13.09
CA GLN A 124 -11.61 19.62 -14.46
C GLN A 124 -10.22 18.94 -14.50
N ARG A 125 -10.00 18.12 -15.53
CA ARG A 125 -8.78 17.31 -15.71
C ARG A 125 -7.47 18.12 -15.68
N ASN A 126 -7.51 19.36 -16.19
CA ASN A 126 -6.36 20.26 -16.31
C ASN A 126 -6.44 21.48 -15.37
N SER A 127 -7.30 21.42 -14.36
CA SER A 127 -7.33 22.46 -13.34
C SER A 127 -6.01 22.48 -12.55
N PRO A 128 -5.61 23.66 -12.04
CA PRO A 128 -4.41 23.79 -11.23
C PRO A 128 -4.50 22.94 -9.96
N VAL A 129 -3.34 22.48 -9.48
CA VAL A 129 -3.25 21.73 -8.23
C VAL A 129 -3.66 22.65 -7.07
N ARG A 130 -4.73 22.28 -6.36
CA ARG A 130 -5.25 23.03 -5.21
C ARG A 130 -4.63 22.61 -3.89
N LYS A 131 -4.32 21.33 -3.75
CA LYS A 131 -3.70 20.75 -2.56
C LYS A 131 -2.75 19.63 -2.98
N ARG A 132 -1.69 19.46 -2.19
CA ARG A 132 -0.68 18.43 -2.38
C ARG A 132 -0.36 17.76 -1.04
N TYR A 133 -0.24 16.44 -1.08
CA TYR A 133 0.31 15.64 0.00
C TYR A 133 1.55 14.93 -0.51
N PHE A 134 2.69 15.19 0.11
CA PHE A 134 3.92 14.47 -0.15
C PHE A 134 4.05 13.31 0.81
N ILE A 135 4.40 12.15 0.25
CA ILE A 135 4.61 10.91 0.99
C ILE A 135 6.03 10.46 0.67
N GLY A 136 6.84 10.18 1.68
CA GLY A 136 8.21 9.72 1.46
C GLY A 136 8.81 9.09 2.71
N GLY A 137 10.03 8.58 2.57
CA GLY A 137 10.71 7.88 3.66
C GLY A 137 9.91 6.67 4.13
N LEU A 138 9.40 5.88 3.18
CA LEU A 138 8.52 4.77 3.47
C LEU A 138 9.34 3.55 3.89
N THR A 139 9.23 3.20 5.17
CA THR A 139 9.77 1.98 5.73
C THR A 139 8.74 0.88 5.61
N LEU A 140 9.12 -0.24 4.99
CA LEU A 140 8.35 -1.48 5.00
C LEU A 140 9.27 -2.63 5.36
N ARG A 141 8.91 -3.39 6.39
CA ARG A 141 9.51 -4.68 6.69
C ARG A 141 8.42 -5.69 6.91
N GLY A 142 8.60 -6.83 6.28
CA GLY A 142 7.74 -7.97 6.53
C GLY A 142 8.54 -9.20 6.93
N LYS A 143 7.83 -10.12 7.56
CA LYS A 143 8.28 -11.48 7.80
C LYS A 143 7.32 -12.43 7.08
N VAL A 144 7.85 -13.58 6.71
CA VAL A 144 7.04 -14.68 6.21
C VAL A 144 7.00 -15.71 7.33
N GLU A 145 5.80 -15.98 7.83
CA GLU A 145 5.57 -17.06 8.78
C GLU A 145 5.04 -18.27 8.01
N ALA A 146 5.66 -19.42 8.26
CA ALA A 146 5.26 -20.69 7.69
C ALA A 146 5.14 -21.71 8.81
N ASP A 147 3.95 -22.29 8.96
CA ASP A 147 3.63 -23.31 9.97
C ASP A 147 3.58 -24.73 9.39
N GLY A 148 4.07 -24.88 8.15
CA GLY A 148 4.04 -26.12 7.38
C GLY A 148 2.79 -26.29 6.51
N CYS A 149 1.69 -25.57 6.79
CA CYS A 149 0.45 -25.62 6.00
C CYS A 149 0.09 -24.33 5.31
N CYS A 150 0.43 -23.20 5.90
CA CYS A 150 0.20 -21.88 5.35
C CYS A 150 1.54 -21.14 5.29
N THR A 151 1.66 -20.25 4.33
CA THR A 151 2.74 -19.25 4.27
C THR A 151 2.07 -17.89 4.23
N CYS A 152 2.09 -17.16 5.35
CA CYS A 152 1.51 -15.83 5.44
C CYS A 152 2.62 -14.79 5.53
N TYR A 153 2.51 -13.75 4.71
CA TYR A 153 3.35 -12.57 4.82
C TYR A 153 2.71 -11.58 5.79
N GLU A 154 3.45 -11.14 6.81
CA GLU A 154 3.03 -10.09 7.74
C GLU A 154 3.97 -8.89 7.61
N ASN A 155 3.42 -7.68 7.56
CA ASN A 155 4.20 -6.46 7.68
C ASN A 155 4.36 -6.13 9.17
N ILE A 156 5.61 -6.19 9.64
CA ILE A 156 5.99 -5.98 11.03
C ILE A 156 6.48 -4.57 11.31
N GLU A 157 6.68 -3.76 10.27
CA GLU A 157 7.09 -2.36 10.37
C GLU A 157 6.63 -1.61 9.12
N LYS A 158 5.71 -0.66 9.30
CA LYS A 158 5.21 0.24 8.27
C LYS A 158 5.14 1.66 8.80
N SER A 159 5.95 2.54 8.25
CA SER A 159 5.96 3.95 8.63
C SER A 159 6.38 4.85 7.46
N PHE A 160 5.95 6.12 7.48
CA PHE A 160 6.28 7.09 6.44
C PHE A 160 6.15 8.52 6.93
N TYR A 161 6.60 9.47 6.10
CA TYR A 161 6.36 10.90 6.31
C TYR A 161 5.26 11.40 5.38
N LEU A 162 4.24 12.04 5.95
CA LEU A 162 3.19 12.78 5.26
C LEU A 162 3.40 14.28 5.46
N ASN A 163 3.77 15.01 4.40
CA ASN A 163 4.11 16.44 4.49
C ASN A 163 5.10 16.74 5.64
N ASN A 164 6.13 15.90 5.77
CA ASN A 164 7.16 15.93 6.83
C ASN A 164 6.68 15.55 8.24
N THR A 165 5.42 15.14 8.41
CA THR A 165 4.93 14.55 9.67
C THR A 165 5.11 13.04 9.64
N PHE A 166 5.76 12.48 10.67
CA PHE A 166 5.91 11.04 10.81
C PHE A 166 4.56 10.36 11.08
N VAL A 167 4.31 9.25 10.39
CA VAL A 167 3.11 8.42 10.52
C VAL A 167 3.56 6.99 10.77
N GLU A 168 3.21 6.47 11.95
CA GLU A 168 3.30 5.05 12.26
C GLU A 168 2.04 4.37 11.74
N ALA A 169 2.20 3.39 10.86
CA ALA A 169 1.10 2.70 10.17
C ALA A 169 1.23 1.18 10.28
N THR A 170 2.07 0.67 11.18
CA THR A 170 2.15 -0.76 11.53
C THR A 170 0.85 -1.18 12.20
N THR A 171 0.30 -2.30 11.75
CA THR A 171 -0.89 -2.91 12.33
C THR A 171 -0.53 -4.35 12.71
N GLY A 172 -1.02 -4.84 13.84
CA GLY A 172 -0.74 -6.20 14.27
C GLY A 172 -1.32 -7.25 13.31
N ALA A 173 -0.85 -8.49 13.42
CA ALA A 173 -1.43 -9.64 12.73
C ALA A 173 -2.97 -9.67 12.87
N GLY A 174 -3.67 -9.79 11.75
CA GLY A 174 -5.14 -9.83 11.71
C GLY A 174 -5.84 -8.49 11.96
N ALA A 175 -5.12 -7.39 12.17
CA ALA A 175 -5.73 -6.08 12.26
C ALA A 175 -6.03 -5.50 10.86
N PRO A 176 -7.11 -4.71 10.71
CA PRO A 176 -7.37 -4.01 9.46
C PRO A 176 -6.21 -3.07 9.11
N PRO A 177 -5.93 -2.82 7.81
CA PRO A 177 -4.84 -1.95 7.43
C PRO A 177 -5.00 -0.53 7.99
N ALA A 178 -3.90 0.09 8.41
CA ALA A 178 -3.90 1.47 8.87
C ALA A 178 -4.41 2.42 7.77
N VAL A 179 -5.40 3.23 8.13
CA VAL A 179 -5.97 4.26 7.24
C VAL A 179 -5.52 5.64 7.72
N THR A 180 -4.86 6.38 6.84
CA THR A 180 -4.39 7.74 7.12
C THR A 180 -5.41 8.77 6.63
N THR A 181 -5.93 9.57 7.54
CA THR A 181 -6.91 10.62 7.19
C THR A 181 -6.22 11.86 6.63
N LEU A 182 -6.60 12.26 5.41
CA LEU A 182 -6.17 13.49 4.75
C LEU A 182 -7.16 14.62 5.04
N VAL A 183 -6.64 15.75 5.49
CA VAL A 183 -7.39 16.96 5.85
C VAL A 183 -6.98 18.14 4.98
N ARG A 184 -7.90 19.09 4.78
CA ARG A 184 -7.79 20.21 3.84
C ARG A 184 -6.63 21.16 4.10
#